data_AF-A0A7S4DZ10-F1
#
_entry.id   AF-A0A7S4DZ10-F1
#
_cell.length_a   1.000
_cell.length_b   1.000
_cell.length_c   1.000
_cell.angle_alpha   90.00
_cell.angle_beta   90.00
_cell.angle_gamma   90.00
#
_symmetry.space_group_name_H-M   'P 1'
#
loop_
_entity.id
_entity.type
_entity.pdbx_description
1 polymer ?
#
loop_
_entity_poly.entity_id
_entity_poly.type
_entity_poly.pdbx_seq_one_letter_code
_entity_poly.pdbx_strand_id
1 'polypeptide(L)'
;RISHFLGPLRLMLVRSICTVLAGYVTIVVSTIVLFVVLGIVVPEAFESAASAGTAQPPNGVLLVILTFGVLSAVLGGFVTATVAKSRVMDHVYALAAFVVVLGLWSAFYGGEPAPMWYRLGLAVIGGAGVVLGGTMTVTEPPEYLRLK
;
A
#
# COMPACT_ATOMS: atom_id res chain seq x y z
N ARG A 1 29.07 -23.65 19.32
CA ARG A 1 27.73 -23.74 19.96
C ARG A 1 26.91 -22.44 19.78
N ILE A 2 26.88 -21.87 18.56
CA ILE A 2 26.17 -20.61 18.24
C ILE A 2 25.08 -20.86 17.16
N SER A 3 25.21 -21.93 16.36
CA SER A 3 24.25 -22.29 15.30
C SER A 3 22.86 -22.70 15.81
N HIS A 4 22.73 -23.19 17.04
CA HIS A 4 21.44 -23.63 17.59
C HIS A 4 20.54 -22.46 18.06
N PHE A 5 21.11 -21.28 18.31
CA PHE A 5 20.38 -20.07 18.74
C PHE A 5 19.86 -19.24 17.56
N LEU A 6 20.46 -19.39 16.36
CA LEU A 6 20.11 -18.64 15.16
C LEU A 6 18.84 -19.17 14.46
N GLY A 7 18.46 -20.42 14.70
CA GLY A 7 17.26 -21.04 14.11
C GLY A 7 15.95 -20.29 14.40
N PRO A 8 15.58 -20.06 15.69
CA PRO A 8 14.32 -19.40 16.03
C PRO A 8 14.27 -17.93 15.59
N LEU A 9 15.40 -17.21 15.67
CA LEU A 9 15.51 -15.82 15.20
C LEU A 9 15.26 -15.68 13.70
N ARG A 10 15.80 -16.61 12.88
CA ARG A 10 15.58 -16.62 11.42
C ARG A 10 14.11 -16.84 11.06
N LEU A 11 13.43 -17.75 11.75
CA LEU A 11 12.00 -18.04 11.51
C LEU A 11 11.10 -16.87 11.88
N MET A 12 11.41 -16.15 12.97
CA MET A 12 10.67 -14.94 13.37
C MET A 12 10.82 -13.82 12.33
N LEU A 13 12.05 -13.61 11.85
CA LEU A 13 12.35 -12.55 10.88
C LEU A 13 11.75 -12.84 9.51
N VAL A 14 11.84 -14.08 9.03
CA VAL A 14 11.19 -14.50 7.77
C VAL A 14 9.69 -14.28 7.84
N ARG A 15 9.04 -14.67 8.94
CA ARG A 15 7.59 -14.47 9.12
C ARG A 15 7.22 -13.00 9.12
N SER A 16 8.00 -12.15 9.79
CA SER A 16 7.79 -10.70 9.81
C SER A 16 7.85 -10.10 8.41
N ILE A 17 8.88 -10.46 7.63
CA ILE A 17 9.04 -10.02 6.24
C ILE A 17 7.86 -10.50 5.40
N CYS A 18 7.46 -11.77 5.52
CA CYS A 18 6.33 -12.31 4.78
C CYS A 18 5.02 -11.56 5.07
N THR A 19 4.80 -11.12 6.31
CA THR A 19 3.61 -10.33 6.68
C THR A 19 3.58 -8.98 5.97
N VAL A 20 4.71 -8.24 5.96
CA VAL A 20 4.81 -6.95 5.26
C VAL A 20 4.67 -7.15 3.74
N LEU A 21 5.32 -8.18 3.19
CA LEU A 21 5.22 -8.51 1.77
C LEU A 21 3.79 -8.88 1.36
N ALA A 22 3.05 -9.62 2.18
CA ALA A 22 1.66 -9.97 1.90
C ALA A 22 0.80 -8.71 1.70
N GLY A 23 0.89 -7.74 2.62
CA GLY A 23 0.19 -6.47 2.48
C GLY A 23 0.63 -5.66 1.26
N TYR A 24 1.94 -5.58 1.00
CA TYR A 24 2.46 -4.88 -0.17
C TYR A 24 1.96 -5.52 -1.48
N VAL A 25 1.95 -6.85 -1.57
CA VAL A 25 1.40 -7.57 -2.73
C VAL A 25 -0.08 -7.26 -2.93
N THR A 26 -0.87 -7.16 -1.85
CA THR A 26 -2.27 -6.73 -1.95
C THR A 26 -2.38 -5.34 -2.58
N ILE A 27 -1.58 -4.36 -2.14
CA ILE A 27 -1.58 -3.00 -2.69
C ILE A 27 -1.26 -3.05 -4.19
N VAL A 28 -0.20 -3.77 -4.57
CA VAL A 28 0.25 -3.88 -5.98
C VAL A 28 -0.82 -4.52 -6.85
N VAL A 29 -1.40 -5.64 -6.41
CA VAL A 29 -2.44 -6.35 -7.16
C VAL A 29 -3.68 -5.47 -7.32
N SER A 30 -4.16 -4.83 -6.26
CA SER A 30 -5.31 -3.92 -6.34
C SER A 30 -5.04 -2.75 -7.28
N THR A 31 -3.82 -2.20 -7.26
CA THR A 31 -3.41 -1.11 -8.15
C THR A 31 -3.36 -1.57 -9.61
N ILE A 32 -2.78 -2.75 -9.90
CA ILE A 32 -2.77 -3.32 -11.26
C ILE A 32 -4.19 -3.52 -11.78
N VAL A 33 -5.06 -4.11 -10.95
CA VAL A 33 -6.47 -4.33 -11.30
C VAL A 33 -7.16 -3.01 -11.63
N LEU A 34 -6.93 -1.95 -10.84
CA LEU A 34 -7.44 -0.62 -11.13
C LEU A 34 -6.99 -0.11 -12.49
N PHE A 35 -5.69 -0.15 -12.79
CA PHE A 35 -5.16 0.33 -14.06
C PHE A 35 -5.72 -0.46 -15.25
N VAL A 36 -5.85 -1.77 -15.12
CA VAL A 36 -6.48 -2.64 -16.14
C VAL A 36 -7.94 -2.24 -16.35
N VAL A 37 -8.72 -2.11 -15.27
CA VAL A 37 -10.13 -1.72 -15.36
C VAL A 37 -10.27 -0.33 -15.97
N LEU A 38 -9.45 0.63 -15.56
CA LEU A 38 -9.51 2.00 -16.07
C LEU A 38 -9.14 2.06 -17.56
N GLY A 39 -8.16 1.27 -17.99
CA GLY A 39 -7.79 1.15 -19.40
C GLY A 39 -8.90 0.53 -20.27
N ILE A 40 -9.73 -0.33 -19.70
CA ILE A 40 -10.88 -0.92 -20.40
C ILE A 40 -12.08 0.03 -20.41
N VAL A 41 -12.36 0.72 -19.30
CA VAL A 41 -13.57 1.55 -19.13
C VAL A 41 -13.40 2.94 -19.74
N VAL A 42 -12.20 3.51 -19.68
CA VAL A 42 -11.91 4.88 -20.16
C VAL A 42 -10.66 4.88 -21.06
N PRO A 43 -10.67 4.15 -22.19
CA PRO A 43 -9.51 4.04 -23.08
C PRO A 43 -9.07 5.40 -23.62
N GLU A 44 -10.03 6.31 -23.89
CA GLU A 44 -9.78 7.67 -24.39
C GLU A 44 -8.89 8.50 -23.46
N ALA A 45 -8.95 8.26 -22.14
CA ALA A 45 -8.11 8.96 -21.17
C ALA A 45 -6.62 8.60 -21.29
N PHE A 46 -6.31 7.40 -21.79
CA PHE A 46 -4.95 6.92 -22.01
C PHE A 46 -4.48 7.19 -23.44
N GLU A 47 -5.37 7.09 -24.43
CA GLU A 47 -5.07 7.40 -25.83
C GLU A 47 -4.83 8.89 -26.06
N SER A 48 -5.62 9.78 -25.44
CA SER A 48 -5.42 11.23 -25.56
C SER A 48 -4.07 11.69 -24.98
N ALA A 49 -3.62 11.09 -23.88
CA ALA A 49 -2.30 11.35 -23.30
C ALA A 49 -1.15 10.85 -24.20
N ALA A 50 -1.34 9.72 -24.89
CA ALA A 50 -0.36 9.20 -25.84
C ALA A 50 -0.30 10.03 -27.14
N SER A 51 -1.45 10.53 -27.61
CA SER A 51 -1.60 11.16 -28.93
C SER A 51 -1.25 12.66 -28.93
N ALA A 52 -1.52 13.36 -27.83
CA ALA A 52 -1.35 14.83 -27.75
C ALA A 52 0.09 15.27 -27.46
N GLY A 53 1.04 14.34 -27.27
CA GLY A 53 2.39 14.64 -26.76
C GLY A 53 2.40 15.19 -25.33
N THR A 54 1.24 15.53 -24.78
CA THR A 54 1.01 15.76 -23.35
C THR A 54 0.82 14.41 -22.69
N ALA A 55 1.92 13.80 -22.28
CA ALA A 55 1.92 12.48 -21.66
C ALA A 55 1.20 12.41 -20.28
N GLN A 56 0.51 13.49 -19.86
CA GLN A 56 -0.12 13.59 -18.56
C GLN A 56 -1.64 13.33 -18.65
N PRO A 57 -2.18 12.39 -17.85
CA PRO A 57 -3.61 12.13 -17.79
C PRO A 57 -4.43 13.35 -17.32
N PRO A 58 -5.72 13.45 -17.68
CA PRO A 58 -6.62 14.47 -17.15
C PRO A 58 -6.69 14.44 -15.61
N ASN A 59 -6.80 15.61 -14.97
CA ASN A 59 -6.82 15.73 -13.50
C ASN A 59 -7.91 14.88 -12.84
N GLY A 60 -9.07 14.71 -13.48
CA GLY A 60 -10.15 13.85 -12.97
C GLY A 60 -9.73 12.38 -12.85
N VAL A 61 -8.96 11.88 -13.83
CA VAL A 61 -8.44 10.50 -13.84
C VAL A 61 -7.40 10.33 -12.74
N LEU A 62 -6.52 11.32 -12.56
CA LEU A 62 -5.54 11.33 -11.47
C LEU A 62 -6.21 11.30 -10.09
N LEU A 63 -7.31 12.03 -9.88
CA LEU A 63 -8.06 11.98 -8.61
C LEU A 63 -8.68 10.61 -8.34
N VAL A 64 -9.21 9.94 -9.38
CA VAL A 64 -9.73 8.58 -9.27
C VAL A 64 -8.61 7.61 -8.90
N ILE A 65 -7.47 7.67 -9.59
CA ILE A 65 -6.31 6.82 -9.28
C ILE A 65 -5.81 7.09 -7.86
N LEU A 66 -5.72 8.35 -7.45
CA LEU A 66 -5.30 8.71 -6.10
C LEU A 66 -6.26 8.11 -5.05
N THR A 67 -7.57 8.29 -5.23
CA THR A 67 -8.59 7.77 -4.31
C THR A 67 -8.52 6.25 -4.20
N PHE A 68 -8.44 5.54 -5.33
CA PHE A 68 -8.28 4.09 -5.33
C PHE A 68 -6.92 3.63 -4.81
N GLY A 69 -5.86 4.42 -4.99
CA GLY A 69 -4.55 4.18 -4.40
C GLY A 69 -4.63 4.20 -2.87
N VAL A 70 -5.36 5.16 -2.28
CA VAL A 70 -5.62 5.20 -0.84
C VAL A 70 -6.43 3.98 -0.40
N LEU A 71 -7.50 3.61 -1.11
CA LEU A 71 -8.28 2.42 -0.79
C LEU A 71 -7.45 1.13 -0.87
N SER A 72 -6.58 1.02 -1.87
CA SER A 72 -5.65 -0.11 -2.02
C SER A 72 -4.65 -0.15 -0.86
N ALA A 73 -4.14 1.01 -0.42
CA ALA A 73 -3.27 1.11 0.75
C ALA A 73 -3.97 0.70 2.05
N VAL A 74 -5.23 1.12 2.23
CA VAL A 74 -6.08 0.68 3.36
C VAL A 74 -6.26 -0.84 3.34
N LEU A 75 -6.58 -1.43 2.19
CA LEU A 75 -6.68 -2.89 2.05
C LEU A 75 -5.35 -3.60 2.37
N GLY A 76 -4.22 -3.07 1.90
CA GLY A 76 -2.90 -3.62 2.22
C GLY A 76 -2.57 -3.56 3.71
N GLY A 77 -2.90 -2.46 4.38
CA GLY A 77 -2.76 -2.30 5.83
C GLY A 77 -3.63 -3.29 6.60
N PHE A 78 -4.88 -3.46 6.18
CA PHE A 78 -5.81 -4.43 6.74
C PHE A 78 -5.30 -5.87 6.59
N VAL A 79 -4.83 -6.26 5.40
CA VAL A 79 -4.25 -7.60 5.17
C VAL A 79 -2.98 -7.81 6.00
N THR A 80 -2.10 -6.81 6.09
CA THR A 80 -0.90 -6.89 6.94
C THR A 80 -1.28 -7.16 8.39
N ALA A 81 -2.30 -6.45 8.88
CA ALA A 81 -2.72 -6.56 10.26
C ALA A 81 -3.44 -7.87 10.57
N THR A 82 -4.23 -8.42 9.64
CA THR A 82 -4.86 -9.74 9.79
C THR A 82 -3.85 -10.90 9.77
N VAL A 83 -2.77 -10.78 8.98
CA VAL A 83 -1.73 -11.81 8.87
C VAL A 83 -0.73 -11.75 10.03
N ALA A 84 -0.54 -10.58 10.63
CA ALA A 84 0.37 -10.38 11.75
C ALA A 84 -0.14 -11.09 13.02
N LYS A 85 0.61 -12.10 13.51
CA LYS A 85 0.24 -12.81 14.75
C LYS A 85 0.63 -12.07 16.04
N SER A 86 1.59 -11.17 15.98
CA SER A 86 2.12 -10.46 17.16
C SER A 86 2.70 -9.12 16.72
N ARG A 87 2.58 -8.10 17.59
CA ARG A 87 3.05 -6.73 17.30
C ARG A 87 2.51 -6.23 15.96
N VAL A 88 1.20 -6.29 15.82
CA VAL A 88 0.46 -5.98 14.57
C VAL A 88 0.84 -4.58 14.07
N MET A 89 0.81 -3.58 14.95
CA MET A 89 1.12 -2.20 14.58
C MET A 89 2.57 -2.00 14.14
N ASP A 90 3.54 -2.72 14.69
CA ASP A 90 4.94 -2.63 14.24
C ASP A 90 5.08 -3.02 12.76
N HIS A 91 4.36 -4.06 12.32
CA HIS A 91 4.36 -4.51 10.92
C HIS A 91 3.62 -3.53 10.00
N VAL A 92 2.52 -2.96 10.49
CA VAL A 92 1.75 -1.93 9.76
C VAL A 92 2.60 -0.67 9.57
N TYR A 93 3.30 -0.20 10.61
CA TYR A 93 4.22 0.94 10.51
C TYR A 93 5.41 0.64 9.60
N ALA A 94 5.96 -0.59 9.64
CA ALA A 94 7.00 -1.01 8.72
C ALA A 94 6.52 -0.96 7.25
N LEU A 95 5.30 -1.44 6.97
CA LEU A 95 4.70 -1.33 5.64
C LEU A 95 4.45 0.13 5.24
N ALA A 96 3.89 0.94 6.14
CA ALA A 96 3.62 2.35 5.86
C ALA A 96 4.90 3.12 5.53
N ALA A 97 5.97 2.93 6.32
CA ALA A 97 7.28 3.50 6.04
C ALA A 97 7.84 3.03 4.70
N PHE A 98 7.71 1.73 4.40
CA PHE A 98 8.14 1.16 3.12
C PHE A 98 7.41 1.78 1.93
N VAL A 99 6.08 1.90 2.00
CA VAL A 99 5.25 2.53 0.98
C VAL A 99 5.59 4.01 0.80
N VAL A 100 5.81 4.76 1.89
CA VAL A 100 6.21 6.18 1.82
C VAL A 100 7.57 6.33 1.16
N VAL A 101 8.56 5.51 1.54
CA VAL A 101 9.91 5.56 0.96
C VAL A 101 9.87 5.24 -0.54
N LEU A 102 9.16 4.18 -0.94
CA LEU A 102 8.98 3.85 -2.36
C LEU A 102 8.21 4.93 -3.12
N GLY A 103 7.16 5.49 -2.50
CA GLY A 103 6.37 6.57 -3.08
C GLY A 103 7.19 7.84 -3.30
N LEU A 104 8.01 8.24 -2.33
CA LEU A 104 8.94 9.37 -2.47
C LEU A 104 10.02 9.08 -3.50
N TRP A 105 10.59 7.88 -3.50
CA TRP A 105 11.55 7.47 -4.52
C TRP A 105 10.95 7.57 -5.93
N SER A 106 9.74 7.04 -6.12
CA SER A 106 9.00 7.17 -7.37
C SER A 106 8.67 8.63 -7.70
N ALA A 107 8.37 9.46 -6.69
CA ALA A 107 8.09 10.87 -6.89
C ALA A 107 9.28 11.63 -7.49
N PHE A 108 10.49 11.39 -6.98
CA PHE A 108 11.71 12.10 -7.40
C PHE A 108 12.41 11.47 -8.61
N TYR A 109 12.37 10.15 -8.74
CA TYR A 109 13.12 9.41 -9.76
C TYR A 109 12.22 8.72 -10.80
N GLY A 110 10.90 8.76 -10.63
CA GLY A 110 9.94 8.20 -11.58
C GLY A 110 9.90 9.01 -12.87
N GLY A 111 10.02 8.31 -14.00
CA GLY A 111 9.96 8.89 -15.35
C GLY A 111 8.53 9.20 -15.84
N GLU A 112 7.50 8.89 -15.07
CA GLU A 112 6.11 9.05 -15.46
C GLU A 112 5.68 10.52 -15.38
N PRO A 113 5.22 11.15 -16.47
CA PRO A 113 4.81 12.56 -16.48
C PRO A 113 3.48 12.76 -15.73
N ALA A 114 3.58 12.84 -14.40
CA ALA A 114 2.50 13.17 -13.48
C ALA A 114 2.87 14.39 -12.62
N PRO A 115 1.90 15.23 -12.24
CA PRO A 115 2.16 16.40 -11.41
C PRO A 115 2.81 16.05 -10.07
N MET A 116 3.69 16.91 -9.58
CA MET A 116 4.37 16.70 -8.30
C MET A 116 3.40 16.53 -7.12
N TRP A 117 2.30 17.29 -7.11
CA TRP A 117 1.27 17.19 -6.06
C TRP A 117 0.64 15.79 -6.01
N TYR A 118 0.44 15.15 -7.16
CA TYR A 118 -0.13 13.81 -7.25
C TYR A 118 0.87 12.78 -6.72
N ARG A 119 2.13 12.85 -7.16
CA ARG A 119 3.19 11.92 -6.73
C ARG A 119 3.42 12.00 -5.21
N LEU A 120 3.51 13.21 -4.66
CA LEU A 120 3.66 13.43 -3.23
C LEU A 120 2.41 13.04 -2.43
N GLY A 121 1.23 13.37 -2.96
CA GLY A 121 -0.05 12.99 -2.36
C GLY A 121 -0.17 11.48 -2.23
N LEU A 122 0.21 10.73 -3.27
CA LEU A 122 0.14 9.27 -3.26
C LEU A 122 1.08 8.65 -2.21
N ALA A 123 2.29 9.20 -2.03
CA ALA A 123 3.23 8.74 -1.01
C ALA A 123 2.70 8.98 0.42
N VAL A 124 2.28 10.22 0.71
CA VAL A 124 1.85 10.61 2.06
C VAL A 124 0.52 9.96 2.43
N ILE A 125 -0.48 10.07 1.56
CA ILE A 125 -1.83 9.56 1.82
C ILE A 125 -1.84 8.03 1.74
N GLY A 126 -1.00 7.43 0.89
CA GLY A 126 -0.79 5.98 0.86
C GLY A 126 -0.27 5.45 2.20
N GLY A 127 0.75 6.08 2.78
CA GLY A 127 1.25 5.73 4.12
C GLY A 127 0.17 5.85 5.19
N ALA A 128 -0.59 6.95 5.19
CA ALA A 128 -1.71 7.14 6.12
C ALA A 128 -2.81 6.10 5.93
N GLY A 129 -3.12 5.72 4.68
CA GLY A 129 -4.08 4.68 4.34
C GLY A 129 -3.69 3.32 4.90
N VAL A 130 -2.42 2.92 4.80
CA VAL A 130 -1.91 1.68 5.40
C VAL A 130 -2.15 1.67 6.91
N VAL A 131 -1.83 2.75 7.61
CA VAL A 131 -2.06 2.85 9.06
C VAL A 131 -3.54 2.74 9.38
N LEU A 132 -4.39 3.48 8.66
CA LEU A 132 -5.84 3.45 8.84
C LEU A 132 -6.40 2.02 8.67
N GLY A 133 -6.02 1.32 7.61
CA GLY A 133 -6.44 -0.06 7.37
C GLY A 133 -5.98 -1.04 8.46
N GLY A 134 -4.76 -0.85 8.97
CA GLY A 134 -4.25 -1.68 10.08
C GLY A 134 -5.01 -1.46 11.39
N THR A 135 -5.47 -0.23 11.67
CA THR A 135 -6.22 0.03 12.91
C THR A 135 -7.60 -0.64 12.94
N MET A 136 -8.24 -0.86 11.79
CA MET A 136 -9.58 -1.46 11.70
C MET A 136 -9.64 -2.88 12.31
N THR A 137 -8.56 -3.65 12.19
CA THR A 137 -8.45 -4.99 12.78
C THR A 137 -8.14 -5.02 14.28
N VAL A 138 -7.64 -3.93 14.85
CA VAL A 138 -7.26 -3.87 16.27
C VAL A 138 -8.48 -3.66 17.18
N THR A 139 -9.61 -3.25 16.60
CA THR A 139 -10.80 -2.79 17.34
C THR A 139 -11.61 -3.88 18.04
N GLU A 140 -11.28 -5.17 17.91
CA GLU A 140 -11.99 -6.18 18.71
C GLU A 140 -11.59 -6.10 20.18
N PRO A 141 -12.52 -5.78 21.10
CA PRO A 141 -12.21 -5.73 22.52
C PRO A 141 -11.83 -7.13 23.00
N PRO A 142 -10.80 -7.25 23.85
CA PRO A 142 -10.36 -8.54 24.36
C PRO A 142 -11.52 -9.23 25.11
N GLU A 143 -11.58 -10.56 24.96
CA GLU A 143 -12.72 -11.41 25.32
C GLU A 143 -13.23 -11.22 26.76
N TYR A 144 -12.35 -10.81 27.69
CA TYR A 144 -12.70 -10.52 29.08
C TYR A 144 -13.62 -9.31 29.27
N LEU A 145 -13.73 -8.41 28.28
CA LEU A 145 -14.70 -7.30 28.29
C LEU A 145 -16.07 -7.69 27.71
N ARG A 146 -16.22 -8.88 27.11
CA ARG A 146 -17.50 -9.39 26.59
C ARG A 146 -18.34 -10.16 27.61
N LEU A 147 -17.81 -10.37 28.82
CA LEU A 147 -18.44 -11.15 29.89
C LEU A 147 -19.16 -10.28 30.94
N LYS A 148 -19.44 -9.01 30.65
CA LYS A 148 -20.30 -8.15 31.48
C LYS A 148 -21.56 -7.79 30.70
#